data_AF-A0A7J0GIL8-F1
#
_entry.id   AF-A0A7J0GIL8-F1
#
_cell.length_a   1.000
_cell.length_b   1.000
_cell.length_c   1.000
_cell.angle_alpha   90.00
_cell.angle_beta   90.00
_cell.angle_gamma   90.00
#
_symmetry.space_group_name_H-M   'P 1'
#
loop_
_entity.id
_entity.type
_entity.pdbx_description
1 polymer ?
#
loop_
_entity_poly.entity_id
_entity_poly.type
_entity_poly.pdbx_seq_one_letter_code
_entity_poly.pdbx_strand_id
1 'polypeptide(L)'
;MVRHLALIRDKIVAVEGSPQTALDRLYHWAAQGNVKACYDFFRTKGTNPCWTKIIWHRALMPKHSFVLWLSLKEKLLTRDKISEQIEDTSCVLCGSEMDHQKARGTGVQAIAKRIGIACTVYCIWKHRNTRIFEGKITHPSSIIRDIKIQVYRSLHGFFPNFKEL
;
A
#
# COMPACT_ATOMS: atom_id res chain seq x y z
N MET A 1 -11.47 8.58 22.29
CA MET A 1 -10.20 8.34 23.01
C MET A 1 -10.38 7.33 24.15
N VAL A 2 -11.27 7.58 25.12
CA VAL A 2 -11.48 6.71 26.31
C VAL A 2 -11.85 5.25 25.96
N ARG A 3 -12.74 5.02 24.98
CA ARG A 3 -13.11 3.66 24.53
C ARG A 3 -11.93 2.83 24.03
N HIS A 4 -10.97 3.46 23.36
CA HIS A 4 -9.80 2.75 22.82
C HIS A 4 -8.83 2.34 23.93
N LEU A 5 -8.62 3.22 24.92
CA LEU A 5 -7.82 2.91 26.10
C LEU A 5 -8.47 1.81 26.97
N ALA A 6 -9.79 1.82 27.10
CA ALA A 6 -10.52 0.75 27.78
C ALA A 6 -10.31 -0.62 27.08
N LEU A 7 -10.40 -0.67 25.74
CA LEU A 7 -10.12 -1.90 24.98
C LEU A 7 -8.68 -2.40 25.16
N ILE A 8 -7.71 -1.49 25.19
CA ILE A 8 -6.29 -1.83 25.42
C ILE A 8 -6.10 -2.42 26.82
N ARG A 9 -6.70 -1.80 27.84
CA ARG A 9 -6.72 -2.29 29.23
C ARG A 9 -7.33 -3.69 29.30
N ASP A 10 -8.53 -3.86 28.76
CA ASP A 10 -9.25 -5.13 28.84
C ASP A 10 -8.47 -6.25 28.13
N LYS A 11 -7.81 -5.92 27.02
CA LYS A 11 -6.96 -6.87 26.27
C LYS A 11 -5.73 -7.32 27.06
N ILE A 12 -5.01 -6.42 27.74
CA ILE A 12 -3.84 -6.82 28.52
C ILE A 12 -4.24 -7.60 29.78
N VAL A 13 -5.31 -7.19 30.45
CA VAL A 13 -5.83 -7.90 31.64
C VAL A 13 -6.31 -9.31 31.28
N ALA A 14 -6.95 -9.48 30.11
CA ALA A 14 -7.36 -10.80 29.63
C ALA A 14 -6.19 -11.74 29.35
N VAL A 15 -5.03 -11.23 28.92
CA VAL A 15 -3.83 -12.04 28.64
C VAL A 15 -3.04 -12.35 29.91
N GLU A 16 -2.93 -11.37 30.82
CA GLU A 16 -2.13 -11.50 32.05
C GLU A 16 -2.90 -12.14 33.21
N GLY A 17 -4.21 -12.32 33.06
CA GLY A 17 -5.10 -12.93 34.06
C GLY A 17 -5.45 -12.03 35.24
N SER A 18 -4.69 -10.95 35.49
CA SER A 18 -4.99 -9.99 36.55
C SER A 18 -4.59 -8.55 36.18
N PRO A 19 -5.24 -7.53 36.76
CA PRO A 19 -4.85 -6.14 36.60
C PRO A 19 -3.44 -5.84 37.12
N GLN A 20 -3.02 -6.51 38.19
CA GLN A 20 -1.73 -6.23 38.84
C GLN A 20 -0.56 -6.75 37.98
N THR A 21 -0.67 -7.98 37.47
CA THR A 21 0.32 -8.56 36.55
C THR A 21 0.42 -7.77 35.23
N ALA A 22 -0.69 -7.22 34.75
CA ALA A 22 -0.69 -6.30 33.61
C ALA A 22 0.06 -5.00 33.88
N LEU A 23 -0.12 -4.39 35.06
CA LEU A 23 0.63 -3.21 35.47
C LEU A 23 2.12 -3.51 35.61
N ASP A 24 2.48 -4.62 36.26
CA ASP A 24 3.87 -5.03 36.46
C ASP A 24 4.59 -5.20 35.11
N ARG A 25 3.92 -5.80 34.11
CA ARG A 25 4.43 -5.92 32.74
C ARG A 25 4.62 -4.56 32.06
N LEU A 26 3.67 -3.64 32.21
CA LEU A 26 3.78 -2.29 31.65
C LEU A 26 4.94 -1.51 32.28
N TYR A 27 5.08 -1.58 33.61
CA TYR A 27 6.19 -0.95 34.32
C TYR A 27 7.53 -1.56 33.93
N HIS A 28 7.60 -2.87 33.75
CA HIS A 28 8.81 -3.56 33.27
C HIS A 28 9.24 -3.05 31.89
N TRP A 29 8.33 -2.96 30.93
CA TRP A 29 8.63 -2.41 29.61
C TRP A 29 9.04 -0.93 29.68
N ALA A 30 8.38 -0.13 30.53
CA ALA A 30 8.71 1.28 30.71
C ALA A 30 10.12 1.45 31.31
N ALA A 31 10.46 0.69 32.34
CA ALA A 31 11.76 0.73 33.00
C ALA A 31 12.91 0.33 32.07
N GLN A 32 12.67 -0.59 31.14
CA GLN A 32 13.65 -1.03 30.15
C GLN A 32 13.67 -0.19 28.87
N GLY A 33 12.78 0.80 28.72
CA GLY A 33 12.59 1.52 27.46
C GLY A 33 12.16 0.61 26.30
N ASN A 34 11.53 -0.53 26.58
CA ASN A 34 11.20 -1.55 25.59
C ASN A 34 9.87 -1.25 24.88
N VAL A 35 9.84 -0.09 24.21
CA VAL A 35 8.67 0.39 23.45
C VAL A 35 8.28 -0.60 22.36
N LYS A 36 9.25 -1.30 21.75
CA LYS A 36 9.00 -2.31 20.72
C LYS A 36 8.19 -3.50 21.26
N ALA A 37 8.55 -4.05 22.42
CA ALA A 37 7.81 -5.17 23.01
C ALA A 37 6.37 -4.76 23.37
N CYS A 38 6.21 -3.58 23.97
CA CYS A 38 4.90 -3.01 24.25
C CYS A 38 4.05 -2.86 22.97
N TYR A 39 4.62 -2.28 21.91
CA TYR A 39 3.95 -2.10 20.64
C TYR A 39 3.56 -3.42 19.96
N ASP A 40 4.50 -4.39 19.91
CA ASP A 40 4.27 -5.71 19.31
C ASP A 40 3.23 -6.53 20.05
N PHE A 41 3.05 -6.30 21.36
CA PHE A 41 2.02 -6.94 22.18
C PHE A 41 0.62 -6.43 21.84
N PHE A 42 0.45 -5.11 21.76
CA PHE A 42 -0.87 -4.52 21.48
C PHE A 42 -1.26 -4.64 20.01
N ARG A 43 -0.27 -4.56 19.10
CA ARG A 43 -0.49 -4.68 17.66
C ARG A 43 -0.99 -6.07 17.30
N THR A 44 -2.13 -6.15 16.63
CA THR A 44 -2.52 -7.38 15.94
C THR A 44 -1.55 -7.63 14.79
N LYS A 45 -0.77 -8.72 14.87
CA LYS A 45 0.07 -9.17 13.77
C LYS A 45 -0.84 -9.77 12.69
N GLY A 46 -1.37 -8.91 11.82
CA GLY A 46 -2.05 -9.37 10.61
C GLY A 46 -1.09 -10.12 9.70
N THR A 47 -1.61 -11.06 8.91
CA THR A 47 -0.85 -11.65 7.81
C THR A 47 -0.47 -10.54 6.83
N ASN A 48 0.80 -10.49 6.42
CA ASN A 48 1.24 -9.53 5.42
C ASN A 48 0.47 -9.81 4.12
N PRO A 49 -0.31 -8.85 3.60
CA PRO A 49 -1.03 -9.05 2.35
C PRO A 49 -0.07 -9.39 1.22
N CYS A 50 -0.50 -10.24 0.28
CA CYS A 50 0.32 -10.71 -0.85
C CYS A 50 0.89 -9.54 -1.68
N TRP A 51 0.16 -8.43 -1.78
CA TRP A 51 0.57 -7.23 -2.52
C TRP A 51 1.68 -6.42 -1.83
N THR A 52 2.04 -6.70 -0.58
CA THR A 52 3.07 -5.92 0.16
C THR A 52 4.41 -5.92 -0.57
N LYS A 53 4.81 -7.06 -1.14
CA LYS A 53 6.04 -7.19 -1.94
C LYS A 53 5.94 -6.48 -3.31
N ILE A 54 4.73 -6.24 -3.79
CA ILE A 54 4.47 -5.53 -5.05
C ILE A 54 4.67 -4.04 -4.83
N ILE A 55 4.03 -3.48 -3.81
CA ILE A 55 4.02 -2.03 -3.57
C ILE A 55 5.35 -1.47 -3.08
N TRP A 56 6.11 -2.24 -2.29
CA TRP A 56 7.38 -1.78 -1.70
C TRP A 56 8.61 -2.29 -2.46
N HIS A 57 8.44 -2.53 -3.76
CA HIS A 57 9.56 -2.93 -4.61
C HIS A 57 10.46 -1.72 -4.91
N ARG A 58 11.79 -1.91 -4.87
CA ARG A 58 12.79 -0.85 -5.11
C ARG A 58 12.66 -0.12 -6.45
N ALA A 59 12.03 -0.76 -7.42
CA ALA A 59 11.82 -0.19 -8.75
C ALA A 59 10.64 0.79 -8.82
N LEU A 60 9.86 0.93 -7.74
CA LEU A 60 8.74 1.84 -7.67
C LEU A 60 9.14 3.13 -6.96
N MET A 61 8.76 4.26 -7.54
CA MET A 61 8.93 5.56 -6.90
C MET A 61 8.12 5.62 -5.61
N PRO A 62 8.66 6.14 -4.48
CA PRO A 62 7.96 6.16 -3.19
C PRO A 62 6.55 6.75 -3.25
N LYS A 63 6.36 7.84 -4.02
CA LYS A 63 5.04 8.45 -4.24
C LYS A 63 4.04 7.54 -4.99
N HIS A 64 4.50 6.73 -5.94
CA HIS A 64 3.64 5.79 -6.66
C HIS A 64 3.28 4.62 -5.75
N SER A 65 4.26 4.09 -5.02
CA SER A 65 4.04 3.05 -4.01
C SER A 65 3.03 3.47 -2.96
N PHE A 66 3.12 4.70 -2.47
CA PHE A 66 2.20 5.24 -1.47
C PHE A 66 0.76 5.35 -1.99
N VAL A 67 0.56 5.90 -3.18
CA VAL A 67 -0.77 6.02 -3.79
C VAL A 67 -1.35 4.65 -4.11
N LEU A 68 -0.55 3.72 -4.63
CA LEU A 68 -0.96 2.34 -4.89
C LEU A 68 -1.31 1.59 -3.59
N TRP A 69 -0.58 1.82 -2.51
CA TRP A 69 -0.90 1.27 -1.19
C TRP A 69 -2.24 1.79 -0.67
N LEU A 70 -2.50 3.10 -0.80
CA LEU A 70 -3.78 3.69 -0.42
C LEU A 70 -4.94 3.16 -1.28
N SER A 71 -4.73 2.98 -2.59
CA SER A 71 -5.78 2.44 -3.47
C SER A 71 -6.13 1.00 -3.09
N LEU A 72 -5.14 0.15 -2.78
CA LEU A 72 -5.38 -1.24 -2.35
C LEU A 72 -6.01 -1.35 -0.96
N LYS A 73 -5.91 -0.29 -0.15
CA LYS A 73 -6.59 -0.19 1.13
C LYS A 73 -7.98 0.45 1.04
N GLU A 74 -8.40 0.85 -0.16
CA GLU A 74 -9.61 1.66 -0.39
C GLU A 74 -9.64 2.96 0.42
N LYS A 75 -8.45 3.47 0.79
CA LYS A 75 -8.26 4.67 1.63
C LYS A 75 -7.83 5.89 0.82
N LEU A 76 -7.99 5.84 -0.50
CA LEU A 76 -7.79 7.00 -1.34
C LEU A 76 -8.91 8.00 -1.02
N LEU A 77 -8.59 9.09 -0.29
CA LEU A 77 -9.51 10.16 0.11
C LEU A 77 -9.94 10.97 -1.12
N THR A 78 -10.75 10.36 -1.97
CA THR A 78 -11.35 10.97 -3.17
C THR A 78 -12.73 10.36 -3.45
N ARG A 79 -13.32 9.69 -2.45
CA ARG A 79 -14.52 8.85 -2.60
C ARG A 79 -15.61 9.32 -1.64
N ASP A 80 -16.31 10.37 -2.05
CA ASP A 80 -17.73 10.51 -1.66
C ASP A 80 -18.68 10.63 -2.86
N LYS A 81 -18.23 10.85 -4.11
CA LYS A 81 -19.13 10.91 -5.28
C LYS A 81 -18.50 10.48 -6.63
N ILE A 82 -18.04 9.24 -6.76
CA ILE A 82 -18.03 8.59 -8.08
C ILE A 82 -18.70 7.23 -7.90
N SER A 83 -20.02 7.27 -8.04
CA SER A 83 -20.81 6.11 -8.45
C SER A 83 -20.36 5.76 -9.87
N GLU A 84 -20.15 4.46 -10.11
CA GLU A 84 -19.99 3.82 -11.42
C GLU A 84 -18.70 4.08 -12.23
N GLN A 85 -18.35 3.05 -13.00
CA GLN A 85 -17.32 2.98 -14.06
C GLN A 85 -15.96 2.36 -13.74
N ILE A 86 -15.92 1.20 -13.08
CA ILE A 86 -14.91 0.16 -13.38
C ILE A 86 -15.60 -1.21 -13.25
N GLU A 87 -16.01 -1.81 -14.38
CA GLU A 87 -16.71 -3.12 -14.42
C GLU A 87 -15.78 -4.33 -14.28
N ASP A 88 -14.46 -4.12 -14.25
CA ASP A 88 -13.49 -5.20 -14.08
C ASP A 88 -12.89 -5.19 -12.66
N THR A 89 -13.50 -5.99 -11.78
CA THR A 89 -12.99 -6.29 -10.44
C THR A 89 -11.95 -7.40 -10.42
N SER A 90 -11.48 -7.89 -11.57
CA SER A 90 -10.40 -8.87 -11.59
C SER A 90 -9.10 -8.23 -11.08
N CYS A 91 -8.58 -8.77 -9.98
CA CYS A 91 -7.34 -8.29 -9.40
C CYS A 91 -6.17 -8.69 -10.31
N VAL A 92 -5.70 -7.79 -11.18
CA VAL A 92 -4.51 -7.97 -12.03
C VAL A 92 -3.24 -8.27 -11.20
N LEU A 93 -3.24 -7.89 -9.92
CA LEU A 93 -2.17 -8.22 -8.97
C LEU A 93 -2.23 -9.66 -8.43
N CYS A 94 -3.42 -10.27 -8.51
CA CYS A 94 -3.75 -11.57 -7.97
C CYS A 94 -3.82 -12.63 -9.08
N GLY A 95 -3.14 -12.38 -10.21
CA GLY A 95 -3.16 -13.20 -11.43
C GLY A 95 -3.32 -14.69 -11.12
N SER A 96 -4.31 -15.29 -11.77
CA SER A 96 -4.71 -16.70 -11.72
C SER A 96 -3.62 -17.63 -11.16
N GLU A 97 -4.01 -18.32 -10.08
CA GLU A 97 -3.27 -19.35 -9.32
C GLU A 97 -2.25 -18.84 -8.29
N MET A 98 -2.72 -18.83 -7.03
CA MET A 98 -1.94 -18.61 -5.82
C MET A 98 -0.98 -19.76 -5.55
N ASP A 99 0.18 -19.78 -6.20
CA ASP A 99 1.38 -20.42 -5.65
C ASP A 99 2.07 -19.41 -4.72
N HIS A 100 1.70 -19.43 -3.43
CA HIS A 100 2.25 -18.58 -2.37
C HIS A 100 3.79 -18.67 -2.20
N GLN A 101 4.45 -19.59 -2.91
CA GLN A 101 5.89 -19.80 -2.90
C GLN A 101 6.66 -19.03 -4.00
N LYS A 102 6.00 -18.54 -5.07
CA LYS A 102 6.70 -18.05 -6.30
C LYS A 102 6.68 -16.54 -6.55
N ALA A 103 6.49 -15.71 -5.53
CA ALA A 103 6.63 -14.25 -5.66
C ALA A 103 8.11 -13.76 -5.79
N ARG A 104 8.98 -14.57 -6.41
CA ARG A 104 10.40 -14.32 -6.71
C ARG A 104 10.68 -14.17 -8.21
N GLY A 105 9.69 -13.79 -9.02
CA GLY A 105 9.95 -13.41 -10.41
C GLY A 105 10.80 -12.14 -10.47
N THR A 106 12.12 -12.29 -10.62
CA THR A 106 13.12 -11.22 -10.81
C THR A 106 13.25 -10.79 -12.27
N GLY A 107 12.41 -11.31 -13.16
CA GLY A 107 12.43 -11.01 -14.58
C GLY A 107 12.04 -9.57 -14.89
N VAL A 108 12.67 -9.00 -15.92
CA VAL A 108 12.42 -7.63 -16.40
C VAL A 108 10.93 -7.38 -16.65
N GLN A 109 10.22 -8.36 -17.21
CA GLN A 109 8.78 -8.27 -17.45
C GLN A 109 7.95 -8.12 -16.16
N ALA A 110 8.33 -8.82 -15.08
CA ALA A 110 7.64 -8.72 -13.79
C ALA A 110 7.86 -7.33 -13.15
N ILE A 111 9.07 -6.79 -13.28
CA ILE A 111 9.39 -5.44 -12.82
C ILE A 111 8.64 -4.40 -13.67
N ALA A 112 8.58 -4.61 -14.98
CA ALA A 112 7.88 -3.71 -15.89
C ALA A 112 6.38 -3.65 -15.62
N LYS A 113 5.73 -4.80 -15.39
CA LYS A 113 4.32 -4.86 -14.97
C LYS A 113 4.06 -4.07 -13.69
N ARG A 114 4.94 -4.21 -12.67
CA ARG A 114 4.83 -3.45 -11.41
C ARG A 114 4.91 -1.95 -11.64
N ILE A 115 5.90 -1.50 -12.42
CA ILE A 115 6.07 -0.09 -12.80
C ILE A 115 4.83 0.42 -13.54
N GLY A 116 4.34 -0.35 -14.52
CA GLY A 116 3.16 -0.02 -15.32
C GLY A 116 1.92 0.23 -14.47
N ILE A 117 1.62 -0.67 -13.54
CA ILE A 117 0.47 -0.54 -12.64
C ILE A 117 0.63 0.68 -11.73
N ALA A 118 1.79 0.83 -11.07
CA ALA A 118 2.03 1.91 -10.12
C ALA A 118 1.96 3.30 -10.80
N CYS A 119 2.53 3.45 -11.99
CA CYS A 119 2.48 4.70 -12.76
C CYS A 119 1.05 5.01 -13.20
N THR A 120 0.30 4.01 -13.69
CA THR A 120 -1.10 4.19 -14.11
C THR A 120 -1.96 4.68 -12.97
N VAL A 121 -1.93 3.99 -11.82
CA VAL A 121 -2.72 4.36 -10.63
C VAL A 121 -2.35 5.77 -10.16
N TYR A 122 -1.05 6.07 -10.08
CA TYR A 122 -0.60 7.40 -9.68
C TYR A 122 -1.04 8.50 -10.66
N CYS A 123 -0.88 8.30 -11.96
CA CYS A 123 -1.29 9.28 -12.98
C CYS A 123 -2.79 9.55 -12.93
N ILE A 124 -3.62 8.51 -12.82
CA ILE A 124 -5.07 8.65 -12.72
C ILE A 124 -5.43 9.46 -11.46
N TRP A 125 -4.86 9.09 -10.31
CA TRP A 125 -5.05 9.81 -9.06
C TRP A 125 -4.62 11.28 -9.18
N LYS A 126 -3.44 11.55 -9.75
CA LYS A 126 -2.92 12.91 -9.94
C LYS A 126 -3.87 13.75 -10.80
N HIS A 127 -4.29 13.23 -11.95
CA HIS A 127 -5.18 13.96 -12.86
C HIS A 127 -6.56 14.21 -12.25
N ARG A 128 -7.11 13.23 -11.52
CA ARG A 128 -8.37 13.39 -10.78
C ARG A 128 -8.25 14.47 -9.70
N ASN A 129 -7.17 14.47 -8.93
CA ASN A 129 -6.94 15.49 -7.90
C ASN A 129 -6.75 16.88 -8.51
N THR A 130 -5.96 17.00 -9.57
CA THR A 130 -5.82 18.28 -10.29
C THR A 130 -7.16 18.78 -10.83
N ARG A 131 -8.03 17.91 -11.35
CA ARG A 131 -9.39 18.30 -11.75
C ARG A 131 -10.22 18.83 -10.58
N ILE A 132 -10.18 18.15 -9.43
CA ILE A 132 -10.99 18.50 -8.25
C ILE A 132 -10.50 19.80 -7.60
N PHE A 133 -9.19 19.92 -7.39
CA PHE A 133 -8.63 21.03 -6.61
C PHE A 133 -8.23 22.24 -7.45
N GLU A 134 -7.91 22.05 -8.74
CA GLU A 134 -7.51 23.14 -9.63
C GLU A 134 -8.53 23.43 -10.74
N GLY A 135 -9.61 22.65 -10.84
CA GLY A 135 -10.65 22.82 -11.87
C GLY A 135 -10.20 22.50 -13.30
N LYS A 136 -8.99 21.97 -13.50
CA LYS A 136 -8.40 21.76 -14.82
C LYS A 136 -8.95 20.51 -15.49
N ILE A 137 -9.76 20.68 -16.53
CA ILE A 137 -10.22 19.57 -17.39
C ILE A 137 -9.07 19.12 -18.29
N THR A 138 -8.80 17.81 -18.29
CA THR A 138 -7.71 17.20 -19.06
C THR A 138 -8.25 16.20 -20.05
N HIS A 139 -7.81 16.25 -21.31
CA HIS A 139 -8.25 15.29 -22.32
C HIS A 139 -7.70 13.88 -22.01
N PRO A 140 -8.45 12.79 -22.27
CA PRO A 140 -7.98 11.41 -22.06
C PRO A 140 -6.63 11.12 -22.72
N SER A 141 -6.39 11.65 -23.92
CA SER A 141 -5.11 11.51 -24.63
C SER A 141 -3.92 12.09 -23.84
N SER A 142 -4.13 13.18 -23.11
CA SER A 142 -3.08 13.77 -22.26
C SER A 142 -2.76 12.87 -21.08
N ILE A 143 -3.77 12.23 -20.48
CA ILE A 143 -3.59 11.27 -19.38
C ILE A 143 -2.81 10.05 -19.87
N ILE A 144 -3.22 9.49 -21.02
CA ILE A 144 -2.55 8.33 -21.63
C ILE A 144 -1.08 8.66 -21.95
N ARG A 145 -0.83 9.84 -22.53
CA ARG A 145 0.52 10.30 -22.83
C ARG A 145 1.36 10.41 -21.56
N ASP A 146 0.83 10.99 -20.48
CA ASP A 146 1.52 11.12 -19.21
C ASP A 146 1.83 9.77 -18.56
N ILE A 147 0.90 8.80 -18.64
CA ILE A 147 1.13 7.42 -18.22
C ILE A 147 2.29 6.81 -19.02
N LYS A 148 2.24 6.88 -20.36
CA LYS A 148 3.30 6.36 -21.23
C LYS A 148 4.65 6.96 -20.90
N ILE A 149 4.72 8.29 -20.71
CA ILE A 149 5.94 9.00 -20.35
C ILE A 149 6.48 8.53 -19.00
N GLN A 150 5.63 8.40 -17.98
CA GLN A 150 6.08 7.96 -16.65
C GLN A 150 6.57 6.51 -16.65
N VAL A 151 5.86 5.62 -17.33
CA VAL A 151 6.27 4.22 -17.49
C VAL A 151 7.60 4.15 -18.24
N TYR A 152 7.71 4.82 -19.38
CA TYR A 152 8.92 4.86 -20.19
C TYR A 152 10.13 5.34 -19.38
N ARG A 153 10.00 6.49 -18.70
CA ARG A 153 11.09 7.07 -17.89
C ARG A 153 11.51 6.15 -16.75
N SER A 154 10.54 5.54 -16.07
CA SER A 154 10.82 4.60 -14.98
C SER A 154 11.51 3.35 -15.51
N LEU A 155 11.02 2.76 -16.60
CA LEU A 155 11.63 1.58 -17.23
C LEU A 155 13.04 1.86 -17.72
N HIS A 156 13.24 2.94 -18.47
CA HIS A 156 14.54 3.31 -19.01
C HIS A 156 15.58 3.57 -17.91
N GLY A 157 15.15 4.10 -16.74
CA GLY A 157 16.03 4.28 -15.59
C GLY A 157 16.55 2.97 -14.99
N PHE A 158 15.81 1.87 -15.11
CA PHE A 158 16.23 0.54 -14.62
C PHE A 158 16.80 -0.36 -15.73
N PHE A 159 16.33 -0.18 -16.96
CA PHE A 159 16.61 -1.01 -18.12
C PHE A 159 16.80 -0.11 -19.35
N PRO A 160 18.00 0.45 -19.56
CA PRO A 160 18.26 1.37 -20.68
C PRO A 160 17.91 0.77 -22.06
N ASN A 161 18.07 -0.55 -22.22
CA ASN A 161 17.81 -1.28 -23.47
C ASN A 161 16.45 -2.02 -23.49
N PHE A 162 15.46 -1.60 -22.71
CA PHE A 162 14.20 -2.35 -22.60
C PHE A 162 13.40 -2.47 -23.92
N LYS A 163 13.73 -1.70 -24.96
CA LYS A 163 13.08 -1.80 -26.28
C LYS A 163 13.41 -3.11 -27.03
N GLU A 164 14.41 -3.86 -26.55
CA GLU A 164 14.88 -5.13 -27.14
C GLU A 164 14.37 -6.37 -26.38
N LEU A 165 13.49 -6.18 -25.38
CA LEU A 165 12.89 -7.22 -24.50
C LEU A 165 11.43 -7.50 -24.87
#